data_AF-A0A085EUB0-F1
#
_entry.id   AF-A0A085EUB0-F1
#
_cell.length_a   1.000
_cell.length_b   1.000
_cell.length_c   1.000
_cell.angle_alpha   90.00
_cell.angle_beta   90.00
_cell.angle_gamma   90.00
#
_symmetry.space_group_name_H-M   'P 1'
#
loop_
_entity.id
_entity.type
_entity.pdbx_description
1 polymer ?
#
loop_
_entity_poly.entity_id
_entity_poly.type
_entity_poly.pdbx_seq_one_letter_code
_entity_poly.pdbx_strand_id
1 'polypeptide(L)'
;MASILSVGTRLFRTRDPSRDASTDKDRFMTVRRSLLAAIEGAQREREGLQTRLDVYYAQATNLIDNSGEFGTRSDEDEGAIEDAERNAAAARLRIGQISEHMEQLKAVLATLDATAPQA
;
A
#
# COMPACT_ATOMS: atom_id res chain seq x y z
N MET A 1 33.15 21.72 62.41
CA MET A 1 32.68 22.85 61.58
C MET A 1 32.13 22.26 60.28
N ALA A 2 30.81 22.10 60.19
CA ALA A 2 30.12 21.41 59.11
C ALA A 2 29.46 22.39 58.13
N SER A 3 29.30 21.92 56.88
CA SER A 3 28.55 22.50 55.76
C SER A 3 29.17 23.74 55.10
N ILE A 4 29.16 23.89 53.78
CA ILE A 4 27.98 23.82 52.92
C ILE A 4 28.26 22.98 51.65
N LEU A 5 27.48 21.90 51.48
CA LEU A 5 27.32 21.24 50.19
C LEU A 5 26.73 22.23 49.18
N SER A 6 27.44 22.42 48.06
CA SER A 6 26.89 23.02 46.85
C SER A 6 25.81 22.08 46.30
N VAL A 7 24.59 22.21 46.82
CA VAL A 7 23.39 21.65 46.22
C VAL A 7 23.10 22.54 45.02
N GLY A 8 23.68 22.19 43.87
CA GLY A 8 23.30 22.77 42.61
C GLY A 8 21.80 22.61 42.44
N THR A 9 21.05 23.71 42.53
CA THR A 9 19.65 23.79 42.14
C THR A 9 19.57 23.44 40.66
N ARG A 10 19.42 22.14 40.37
CA ARG A 10 18.88 21.70 39.09
C ARG A 10 17.44 22.17 39.07
N LEU A 11 17.26 23.42 38.65
CA LEU A 11 15.96 23.99 38.30
C LEU A 11 15.25 22.93 37.45
N PHE A 12 14.06 22.50 37.89
CA PHE A 12 13.19 21.68 37.06
C PHE A 12 12.93 22.48 35.78
N ARG A 13 13.61 22.11 34.69
CA ARG A 13 13.31 22.64 33.36
C ARG A 13 12.05 21.94 32.91
N THR A 14 10.91 22.61 33.05
CA THR A 14 9.68 22.21 32.38
C THR A 14 9.94 22.13 30.88
N ARG A 15 9.49 21.05 30.24
CA ARG A 15 9.59 20.88 28.78
C ARG A 15 8.91 22.06 28.11
N ASP A 16 9.51 22.54 27.02
CA ASP A 16 8.96 23.64 26.21
C ASP A 16 7.78 23.12 25.39
N PRO A 17 6.53 23.57 25.67
CA PRO A 17 5.35 23.11 24.96
C PRO A 17 5.41 23.38 23.45
N SER A 18 6.10 24.44 23.02
CA SER A 18 6.22 24.79 21.60
C SER A 18 7.08 23.78 20.84
N ARG A 19 8.14 23.27 21.48
CA ARG A 19 9.02 22.23 20.93
C ARG A 19 8.29 20.89 20.83
N ASP A 20 7.51 20.53 21.84
CA ASP A 20 6.72 19.30 21.81
C ASP A 20 5.67 19.38 20.68
N ALA A 21 4.96 20.51 20.52
CA ALA A 21 4.03 20.74 19.41
C ALA A 21 4.69 20.68 18.01
N SER A 22 5.87 21.27 17.86
CA SER A 22 6.67 21.16 16.62
C SER A 22 7.05 19.71 16.32
N THR A 23 7.52 18.98 17.33
CA THR A 23 7.94 17.58 17.17
C THR A 23 6.76 16.70 16.78
N ASP A 24 5.58 16.93 17.37
CA ASP A 24 4.38 16.18 17.03
C ASP A 24 3.92 16.48 15.62
N LYS A 25 3.93 17.75 15.18
CA LYS A 25 3.66 18.12 13.79
C LYS A 25 4.56 17.36 12.80
N ASP A 26 5.87 17.29 13.07
CA ASP A 26 6.81 16.58 12.20
C ASP A 26 6.54 15.07 12.15
N ARG A 27 6.14 14.47 13.28
CA ARG A 27 5.71 13.07 13.34
C ARG A 27 4.45 12.84 12.51
N PHE A 28 3.43 13.69 12.67
CA PHE A 28 2.21 13.64 11.86
C PHE A 28 2.52 13.70 10.36
N MET A 29 3.38 14.65 9.95
CA MET A 29 3.76 14.79 8.54
C MET A 29 4.54 13.59 8.02
N THR A 30 5.38 12.97 8.86
CA THR A 30 6.09 11.74 8.50
C THR A 30 5.12 10.60 8.22
N VAL A 31 4.20 10.32 9.15
CA VAL A 31 3.19 9.26 8.99
C VAL A 31 2.32 9.52 7.76
N ARG A 32 1.88 10.77 7.57
CA ARG A 32 1.09 11.18 6.41
C ARG A 32 1.79 10.89 5.09
N ARG A 33 3.08 11.25 4.97
CA ARG A 33 3.90 10.98 3.78
C ARG A 33 4.04 9.48 3.51
N SER A 34 4.28 8.69 4.56
CA SER A 34 4.39 7.23 4.43
C SER A 34 3.08 6.60 3.93
N LEU A 35 1.92 7.05 4.43
CA LEU A 35 0.61 6.56 3.97
C LEU A 35 0.37 6.91 2.50
N LEU A 36 0.65 8.16 2.09
CA LEU A 36 0.50 8.59 0.70
C LEU A 36 1.39 7.77 -0.24
N ALA A 37 2.66 7.57 0.12
CA ALA A 37 3.58 6.76 -0.67
C ALA A 37 3.12 5.28 -0.77
N ALA A 38 2.57 4.72 0.31
CA ALA A 38 2.01 3.37 0.30
C ALA A 38 0.78 3.26 -0.61
N ILE A 39 -0.13 4.24 -0.57
CA ILE A 39 -1.31 4.29 -1.44
C ILE A 39 -0.88 4.39 -2.92
N GLU A 40 0.08 5.25 -3.24
CA GLU A 40 0.61 5.40 -4.59
C GLU A 40 1.32 4.13 -5.08
N GLY A 41 2.09 3.47 -4.21
CA GLY A 41 2.72 2.19 -4.50
C GLY A 41 1.70 1.10 -4.81
N ALA A 42 0.66 0.98 -3.98
CA ALA A 42 -0.42 0.03 -4.16
C ALA A 42 -1.22 0.30 -5.45
N GLN A 43 -1.47 1.56 -5.77
CA GLN A 43 -2.13 1.94 -7.01
C GLN A 43 -1.34 1.49 -8.24
N ARG A 44 -0.02 1.74 -8.26
CA ARG A 44 0.85 1.30 -9.35
C ARG A 44 0.92 -0.22 -9.48
N GLU A 45 0.98 -0.95 -8.36
CA GLU A 45 0.94 -2.41 -8.37
C GLU A 45 -0.36 -2.93 -8.98
N ARG A 46 -1.51 -2.35 -8.57
CA ARG A 46 -2.83 -2.71 -9.10
C ARG A 46 -2.92 -2.45 -10.60
N GLU A 47 -2.47 -1.29 -11.06
CA GLU A 47 -2.45 -0.94 -12.49
C GLU A 47 -1.57 -1.91 -13.29
N GLY A 48 -0.37 -2.23 -12.79
CA GLY A 48 0.51 -3.22 -13.43
C GLY A 48 -0.06 -4.65 -13.42
N LEU A 49 -0.89 -5.01 -12.45
CA LEU A 49 -1.64 -6.27 -12.47
C LEU A 49 -2.80 -6.24 -13.45
N GLN A 50 -3.50 -5.11 -13.57
CA GLN A 50 -4.58 -4.95 -14.56
C GLN A 50 -4.04 -5.13 -15.98
N THR A 51 -2.91 -4.50 -16.31
CA THR A 51 -2.28 -4.68 -17.63
C THR A 51 -1.92 -6.15 -17.89
N ARG A 52 -1.38 -6.86 -16.90
CA ARG A 52 -1.06 -8.30 -17.04
C ARG A 52 -2.31 -9.16 -17.19
N LEU A 53 -3.38 -8.83 -16.47
CA LEU A 53 -4.67 -9.50 -16.61
C LEU A 53 -5.20 -9.38 -18.03
N ASP A 54 -5.14 -8.18 -18.61
CA ASP A 54 -5.59 -7.94 -19.98
C ASP A 54 -4.74 -8.73 -21.00
N VAL A 55 -3.44 -8.86 -20.75
CA VAL A 55 -2.53 -9.69 -21.57
C VAL A 55 -2.91 -11.18 -21.49
N TYR A 56 -3.18 -11.71 -20.30
CA TYR A 56 -3.58 -13.12 -20.15
C TYR A 56 -4.90 -13.40 -20.88
N TYR A 57 -5.86 -12.47 -20.83
CA TYR A 57 -7.09 -12.62 -21.60
C TYR A 57 -6.85 -12.55 -23.10
N ALA A 58 -6.05 -11.59 -23.58
CA ALA A 58 -5.71 -11.52 -24.99
C ALA A 58 -5.01 -12.80 -25.46
N GLN A 59 -4.11 -13.38 -24.66
CA GLN A 59 -3.45 -14.64 -24.97
C GLN A 59 -4.46 -15.80 -25.05
N ALA A 60 -5.33 -15.96 -24.06
CA ALA A 60 -6.34 -17.01 -24.06
C ALA A 60 -7.28 -16.88 -25.26
N THR A 61 -7.80 -15.68 -25.54
CA THR A 61 -8.68 -15.43 -26.70
C THR A 61 -7.98 -15.74 -28.01
N ASN A 62 -6.74 -15.26 -28.20
CA ASN A 62 -5.99 -15.56 -29.42
C ASN A 62 -5.77 -17.07 -29.60
N LEU A 63 -5.46 -17.81 -28.53
CA LEU A 63 -5.34 -19.25 -28.62
C LEU A 63 -6.68 -19.88 -29.00
N ILE A 64 -7.77 -19.51 -28.34
CA ILE A 64 -9.12 -20.02 -28.62
C ILE A 64 -9.52 -19.80 -30.08
N ASP A 65 -9.24 -18.62 -30.63
CA ASP A 65 -9.61 -18.26 -32.01
C ASP A 65 -8.77 -18.98 -33.08
N ASN A 66 -7.55 -19.43 -32.76
CA ASN A 66 -6.59 -19.96 -33.73
C ASN A 66 -6.31 -21.47 -33.61
N SER A 67 -6.72 -22.14 -32.54
CA SER A 67 -6.33 -23.54 -32.23
C SER A 67 -7.44 -24.58 -32.43
N GLY A 68 -8.50 -24.21 -33.16
CA GLY A 68 -9.63 -25.11 -33.44
C GLY A 68 -10.68 -25.15 -32.31
N GLU A 69 -11.71 -25.97 -32.51
CA GLU A 69 -12.81 -26.10 -31.55
C GLU A 69 -12.37 -26.90 -30.32
N PHE A 70 -13.01 -26.60 -29.18
CA PHE A 70 -12.82 -27.34 -27.94
C PHE A 70 -12.99 -28.85 -28.15
N GLY A 71 -12.06 -29.64 -27.61
CA GLY A 71 -12.02 -31.10 -27.79
C GLY A 71 -11.39 -31.59 -29.09
N THR A 72 -11.14 -30.70 -30.06
CA THR A 72 -10.32 -30.99 -31.27
C THR A 72 -8.97 -30.27 -31.26
N ARG A 73 -8.82 -29.32 -30.33
CA ARG A 73 -7.60 -28.57 -30.05
C ARG A 73 -6.47 -29.49 -29.57
N SER A 74 -5.23 -29.08 -29.85
CA SER A 74 -4.05 -29.78 -29.33
C SER A 74 -3.94 -29.67 -27.81
N ASP A 75 -3.38 -30.69 -27.15
CA ASP A 75 -3.16 -30.67 -25.70
C ASP A 75 -2.24 -29.50 -25.28
N GLU A 76 -1.33 -29.07 -26.16
CA GLU A 76 -0.44 -27.94 -25.94
C GLU A 76 -1.21 -26.61 -25.89
N ASP A 77 -2.09 -26.37 -26.84
CA ASP A 77 -2.90 -25.15 -26.88
C ASP A 77 -3.91 -25.12 -25.74
N GLU A 78 -4.53 -26.26 -25.39
CA GLU A 78 -5.45 -26.35 -24.25
C GLU A 78 -4.72 -26.07 -22.93
N GLY A 79 -3.53 -26.66 -22.73
CA GLY A 79 -2.69 -26.36 -21.57
C GLY A 79 -2.29 -24.90 -21.48
N ALA A 80 -1.96 -24.26 -22.61
CA ALA A 80 -1.62 -22.84 -22.65
C ALA A 80 -2.82 -21.93 -22.34
N ILE A 81 -4.03 -22.31 -22.76
CA ILE A 81 -5.28 -21.60 -22.39
C ILE A 81 -5.53 -21.72 -20.90
N GLU A 82 -5.45 -22.93 -20.33
CA GLU A 82 -5.63 -23.13 -18.89
C GLU A 82 -4.62 -22.31 -18.07
N ASP A 83 -3.36 -22.27 -18.49
CA ASP A 83 -2.33 -21.47 -17.82
C ASP A 83 -2.65 -19.97 -17.85
N ALA A 84 -3.09 -19.46 -19.01
CA ALA A 84 -3.51 -18.07 -19.13
C ALA A 84 -4.71 -17.76 -18.21
N GLU A 85 -5.70 -18.65 -18.16
CA GLU A 85 -6.87 -18.50 -17.28
C GLU A 85 -6.50 -18.55 -15.78
N ARG A 86 -5.64 -19.50 -15.38
CA ARG A 86 -5.13 -19.60 -14.01
C ARG A 86 -4.40 -18.33 -13.58
N ASN A 87 -3.53 -17.82 -14.45
CA ASN A 87 -2.79 -16.57 -14.18
C ASN A 87 -3.73 -15.36 -14.10
N ALA A 88 -4.75 -15.29 -14.97
CA ALA A 88 -5.76 -14.26 -14.94
C ALA A 88 -6.59 -14.29 -13.64
N ALA A 89 -6.99 -15.47 -13.17
CA ALA A 89 -7.70 -15.65 -11.92
C ALA A 89 -6.86 -15.19 -10.71
N ALA A 90 -5.59 -15.57 -10.67
CA ALA A 90 -4.66 -15.14 -9.63
C ALA A 90 -4.45 -13.61 -9.61
N ALA A 91 -4.28 -13.01 -10.79
CA ALA A 91 -4.16 -11.56 -10.93
C ALA A 91 -5.41 -10.82 -10.44
N ARG A 92 -6.61 -11.31 -10.80
CA ARG A 92 -7.90 -10.75 -10.32
C ARG A 92 -8.02 -10.78 -8.80
N LEU A 93 -7.70 -11.91 -8.18
CA LEU A 93 -7.73 -12.05 -6.72
C LEU A 93 -6.81 -11.02 -6.06
N ARG A 94 -5.59 -10.89 -6.57
CA ARG A 94 -4.60 -9.96 -6.04
C ARG A 94 -5.04 -8.49 -6.22
N ILE A 95 -5.64 -8.14 -7.36
CA ILE A 95 -6.22 -6.81 -7.60
C ILE A 95 -7.29 -6.48 -6.54
N GLY A 96 -8.16 -7.45 -6.21
CA GLY A 96 -9.16 -7.30 -5.15
C GLY A 96 -8.52 -6.98 -3.80
N GLN A 97 -7.54 -7.80 -3.39
CA GLN A 97 -6.81 -7.62 -2.12
C GLN A 97 -6.12 -6.25 -2.03
N ILE A 98 -5.43 -5.83 -3.10
CA ILE A 98 -4.76 -4.52 -3.14
C ILE A 98 -5.78 -3.39 -3.04
N SER A 99 -6.92 -3.52 -3.72
CA SER A 99 -7.99 -2.51 -3.68
C SER A 99 -8.55 -2.36 -2.26
N GLU A 100 -8.78 -3.46 -1.55
CA GLU A 100 -9.20 -3.44 -0.14
C GLU A 100 -8.13 -2.79 0.77
N HIS A 101 -6.86 -3.15 0.60
CA HIS A 101 -5.76 -2.53 1.35
C HIS A 101 -5.65 -1.03 1.07
N MET A 102 -5.83 -0.59 -0.17
CA MET A 102 -5.84 0.83 -0.52
C MET A 102 -6.96 1.59 0.21
N GLU A 103 -8.17 1.03 0.27
CA GLU A 103 -9.28 1.66 1.01
C GLU A 103 -8.99 1.74 2.51
N GLN A 104 -8.38 0.71 3.10
CA GLN A 104 -7.94 0.76 4.49
C GLN A 104 -6.90 1.87 4.73
N LEU A 105 -5.89 1.98 3.86
CA LEU A 105 -4.87 3.04 3.95
C LEU A 105 -5.48 4.44 3.81
N LYS A 106 -6.44 4.62 2.90
CA LYS A 106 -7.16 5.89 2.74
C LYS A 106 -7.99 6.22 3.98
N ALA A 107 -8.64 5.24 4.60
CA ALA A 107 -9.39 5.44 5.84
C ALA A 107 -8.47 5.87 7.00
N VAL A 108 -7.28 5.26 7.12
CA VAL A 108 -6.27 5.66 8.10
C VAL A 108 -5.77 7.08 7.82
N LEU A 109 -5.51 7.42 6.55
CA LEU A 109 -5.11 8.77 6.16
C LEU A 109 -6.18 9.82 6.49
N ALA A 110 -7.46 9.53 6.20
CA ALA A 110 -8.57 10.41 6.55
C ALA A 110 -8.68 10.64 8.06
N THR A 111 -8.47 9.58 8.85
CA THR A 111 -8.44 9.66 10.32
C THR A 111 -7.27 10.50 10.81
N LEU A 112 -6.08 10.34 10.20
CA LEU A 112 -4.89 11.12 10.51
C LEU A 112 -5.11 12.61 10.19
N ASP A 113 -5.67 12.92 9.01
CA ASP A 113 -5.93 14.29 8.59
C ASP A 113 -7.02 14.95 9.47
N ALA A 114 -8.02 14.20 9.95
CA ALA A 114 -9.03 14.70 10.88
C ALA A 114 -8.51 14.97 12.30
N THR A 115 -7.45 14.26 12.71
CA THR A 115 -6.82 14.39 14.03
C THR A 115 -5.58 15.28 14.03
N ALA A 116 -5.15 15.73 12.85
CA ALA A 116 -3.99 16.60 12.71
C ALA A 116 -4.23 17.92 13.48
N PRO A 117 -3.24 18.39 14.25
CA PRO A 117 -3.35 19.67 14.94
C PRO A 117 -3.57 20.79 13.91
N GLN A 118 -4.70 21.50 14.04
CA GLN A 118 -4.97 22.72 13.28
C GLN A 118 -3.85 23.73 13.58
N ALA A 119 -3.34 24.38 12.53
CA ALA A 119 -2.29 25.38 12.64
C ALA A 119 -2.75 26.62 13.43
#